data_AF-A0A9P9YSH3-F1
#
_entry.id   AF-A0A9P9YSH3-F1
#
_cell.length_a   1.000
_cell.length_b   1.000
_cell.length_c   1.000
_cell.angle_alpha   90.00
_cell.angle_beta   90.00
_cell.angle_gamma   90.00
#
_symmetry.space_group_name_H-M   'P 1'
#
loop_
_entity.id
_entity.type
_entity.pdbx_description
1 polymer ?
#
loop_
_entity_poly.entity_id
_entity_poly.type
_entity_poly.pdbx_seq_one_letter_code
_entity_poly.pdbx_strand_id
1 'polypeptide(L)'
;MPTGAIICEVLGYKFCHFKDSRTPRSLYHVCALLLKHGVIALNDVYVWLTPNDGSIKADWEEELADAREMVRKLNLIQTNKKEDEKDLPPPPTVKKFNEVKLLYNIMLILLI
;
A
#
# COMPACT_ATOMS: atom_id res chain seq x y z
N MET A 1 -14.66 -12.34 -31.13
CA MET A 1 -14.21 -12.90 -29.83
C MET A 1 -14.50 -11.86 -28.76
N PRO A 2 -14.99 -12.21 -27.56
CA PRO A 2 -15.28 -11.20 -26.56
C PRO A 2 -13.95 -10.53 -26.19
N THR A 3 -13.89 -9.25 -26.53
CA THR A 3 -12.73 -8.38 -26.54
C THR A 3 -12.24 -8.22 -25.09
N GLY A 4 -10.99 -8.56 -24.76
CA GLY A 4 -10.47 -8.45 -23.38
C GLY A 4 -10.72 -7.08 -22.71
N ALA A 5 -10.91 -6.03 -23.52
CA ALA A 5 -11.38 -4.71 -23.12
C ALA A 5 -12.68 -4.71 -22.28
N ILE A 6 -13.70 -5.49 -22.65
CA ILE A 6 -14.98 -5.54 -21.91
C ILE A 6 -14.76 -6.15 -20.53
N ILE A 7 -13.92 -7.18 -20.44
CA ILE A 7 -13.57 -7.81 -19.16
C ILE A 7 -12.83 -6.80 -18.28
N CYS A 8 -11.91 -6.01 -18.87
CA CYS A 8 -11.19 -4.97 -18.17
C CYS A 8 -12.11 -3.86 -17.64
N GLU A 9 -13.08 -3.40 -18.44
CA GLU A 9 -14.08 -2.41 -18.01
C GLU A 9 -14.94 -2.92 -16.85
N VAL A 10 -15.42 -4.16 -16.93
CA VAL A 10 -16.21 -4.78 -15.84
C VAL A 10 -15.36 -4.93 -14.58
N LEU A 11 -14.08 -5.29 -14.71
CA LEU A 11 -13.16 -5.41 -13.61
C LEU A 11 -12.90 -4.04 -12.96
N GLY A 12 -12.66 -3.01 -13.78
CA GLY A 12 -12.47 -1.63 -13.35
C GLY A 12 -13.68 -1.09 -12.60
N TYR A 13 -14.89 -1.35 -13.10
CA TYR A 13 -16.13 -1.01 -12.38
C TYR A 13 -16.20 -1.70 -11.00
N LYS A 14 -15.81 -2.98 -10.90
CA LYS A 14 -15.77 -3.67 -9.62
C LYS A 14 -14.72 -3.09 -8.67
N PHE A 15 -13.53 -2.72 -9.15
CA PHE A 15 -12.53 -2.04 -8.33
C PHE A 15 -13.02 -0.67 -7.84
N CYS A 16 -13.66 0.12 -8.71
CA CYS A 16 -14.28 1.39 -8.33
C CYS A 16 -15.39 1.21 -7.29
N HIS A 17 -16.22 0.18 -7.40
CA HIS A 17 -17.27 -0.12 -6.41
C HIS A 17 -16.68 -0.38 -5.02
N PHE A 18 -15.53 -1.03 -4.94
CA PHE A 18 -14.83 -1.30 -3.68
C PHE A 18 -13.75 -0.27 -3.35
N LYS A 19 -13.76 0.94 -3.96
CA LYS A 19 -12.72 1.95 -3.72
C LYS A 19 -12.81 2.56 -2.33
N ASP A 20 -14.01 2.84 -1.85
CA ASP A 20 -14.27 3.43 -0.53
C ASP A 20 -14.30 2.38 0.58
N SER A 21 -14.26 1.09 0.21
CA SER A 21 -14.30 -0.03 1.13
C SER A 21 -13.08 -0.93 0.94
N ARG A 22 -13.01 -2.01 1.71
CA ARG A 22 -11.92 -2.97 1.55
C ARG A 22 -12.18 -3.83 0.31
N THR A 23 -11.35 -3.69 -0.71
CA THR A 23 -11.40 -4.57 -1.89
C THR A 23 -11.23 -6.04 -1.49
N PRO A 24 -12.15 -6.94 -1.89
CA PRO A 24 -12.11 -8.34 -1.49
C PRO A 24 -10.97 -9.08 -2.16
N ARG A 25 -10.34 -10.02 -1.43
CA ARG A 25 -9.19 -10.81 -1.90
C ARG A 25 -9.49 -11.63 -3.16
N SER A 26 -10.73 -12.11 -3.29
CA SER A 26 -11.19 -12.86 -4.46
C SER A 26 -11.07 -12.02 -5.75
N LEU A 27 -11.32 -10.72 -5.70
CA LEU A 27 -11.23 -9.85 -6.88
C LEU A 27 -9.79 -9.73 -7.37
N TYR A 28 -8.82 -9.61 -6.45
CA TYR A 28 -7.40 -9.65 -6.80
C TYR A 28 -6.97 -11.00 -7.38
N HIS A 29 -7.49 -12.11 -6.85
CA HIS A 29 -7.15 -13.44 -7.38
C HIS A 29 -7.68 -13.65 -8.79
N VAL A 30 -8.91 -13.19 -9.07
CA VAL A 30 -9.48 -13.23 -10.42
C VAL A 30 -8.69 -12.34 -11.36
N CYS A 31 -8.37 -11.11 -10.96
CA CYS A 31 -7.53 -10.18 -11.73
C CYS A 31 -6.17 -10.82 -12.09
N ALA A 32 -5.49 -11.41 -11.09
CA ALA A 32 -4.21 -12.07 -11.29
C ALA A 32 -4.31 -13.28 -12.24
N LEU A 33 -5.38 -14.08 -12.16
CA LEU A 33 -5.62 -15.18 -13.10
C LEU A 33 -5.80 -14.67 -14.54
N LEU A 34 -6.57 -13.60 -14.73
CA LEU A 34 -6.81 -13.01 -16.04
C LEU A 34 -5.51 -12.45 -16.66
N LEU A 35 -4.66 -11.83 -15.85
CA LEU A 35 -3.34 -11.37 -16.27
C LEU A 35 -2.42 -12.54 -16.62
N LYS A 36 -2.36 -13.58 -15.76
CA LYS A 36 -1.50 -14.76 -15.98
C LYS A 36 -1.81 -15.49 -17.28
N HIS A 37 -3.09 -15.58 -17.62
CA HIS A 37 -3.54 -16.24 -18.85
C HIS A 37 -3.56 -15.31 -20.08
N GLY A 38 -3.15 -14.05 -19.94
CA GLY A 38 -3.09 -13.08 -21.04
C GLY A 38 -4.45 -12.64 -21.56
N VAL A 39 -5.52 -12.77 -20.76
CA VAL A 39 -6.89 -12.36 -21.13
C VAL A 39 -7.04 -10.83 -21.11
N ILE A 40 -6.28 -10.17 -20.22
CA ILE A 40 -6.19 -8.72 -20.10
C ILE A 40 -4.72 -8.30 -19.99
N ALA A 41 -4.36 -7.11 -20.46
CA ALA A 41 -3.03 -6.56 -20.26
C ALA A 41 -2.95 -5.79 -18.94
N LEU A 42 -1.76 -5.76 -18.34
CA LEU A 42 -1.52 -5.02 -17.10
C LEU A 42 -1.82 -3.52 -17.28
N ASN A 43 -1.40 -2.94 -18.40
CA ASN A 43 -1.59 -1.52 -18.70
C ASN A 43 -3.07 -1.11 -18.69
N ASP A 44 -3.97 -2.00 -19.12
CA ASP A 44 -5.41 -1.71 -19.20
C ASP A 44 -6.06 -1.71 -17.81
N VAL A 45 -5.62 -2.62 -16.93
CA VAL A 45 -6.17 -2.73 -15.57
C VAL A 45 -5.51 -1.76 -14.58
N TYR A 46 -4.26 -1.35 -14.84
CA TYR A 46 -3.45 -0.53 -13.94
C TYR A 46 -4.13 0.80 -13.56
N VAL A 47 -4.82 1.42 -14.52
CA VAL A 47 -5.54 2.69 -14.32
C VAL A 47 -6.64 2.59 -13.27
N TRP A 48 -7.18 1.39 -13.04
CA TRP A 48 -8.27 1.14 -12.09
C TRP A 48 -7.76 0.72 -10.71
N LEU A 49 -6.47 0.41 -10.58
CA LEU A 49 -5.88 0.00 -9.31
C LEU A 49 -5.58 1.23 -8.46
N THR A 50 -5.94 1.15 -7.19
CA THR A 50 -5.65 2.17 -6.19
C THR A 50 -4.90 1.55 -5.01
N PRO A 51 -4.05 2.31 -4.30
CA PRO A 51 -3.65 3.71 -4.54
C PRO A 51 -2.73 3.87 -5.78
N ASN A 52 -2.67 5.08 -6.33
CA ASN A 52 -1.76 5.38 -7.45
C ASN A 52 -0.31 5.55 -6.97
N ASP A 53 0.66 5.42 -7.87
CA ASP A 53 2.09 5.48 -7.52
C ASP A 53 2.49 6.80 -6.86
N GLY A 54 1.85 7.91 -7.25
CA GLY A 54 2.11 9.23 -6.65
C GLY A 54 1.69 9.28 -5.18
N SER A 55 0.50 8.77 -4.86
CA SER A 55 0.00 8.67 -3.49
C SER A 55 0.81 7.69 -2.66
N ILE A 56 1.23 6.56 -3.24
CA ILE A 56 2.17 5.65 -2.59
C ILE A 56 3.44 6.42 -2.24
N LYS A 57 4.07 7.09 -3.21
CA LYS A 57 5.32 7.80 -2.94
C LYS A 57 5.16 8.89 -1.87
N ALA A 58 4.08 9.65 -1.91
CA ALA A 58 3.78 10.68 -0.92
C ALA A 58 3.60 10.09 0.49
N ASP A 59 2.80 9.04 0.64
CA ASP A 59 2.57 8.36 1.92
C ASP A 59 3.89 7.82 2.51
N TRP A 60 4.75 7.27 1.66
CA TRP A 60 6.06 6.76 2.07
C TRP A 60 7.04 7.88 2.46
N GLU A 61 7.03 9.01 1.74
CA GLU A 61 7.85 10.18 2.08
C GLU A 61 7.39 10.82 3.40
N GLU A 62 6.08 10.91 3.62
CA GLU A 62 5.48 11.38 4.88
C GLU A 62 5.86 10.46 6.04
N GLU A 63 5.68 9.14 5.89
CA GLU A 63 6.04 8.16 6.92
C GLU A 63 7.55 8.18 7.24
N LEU A 64 8.40 8.43 6.23
CA LEU A 64 9.83 8.59 6.42
C LEU A 64 10.20 9.90 7.13
N ALA A 65 9.49 11.00 6.84
CA ALA A 65 9.70 12.29 7.49
C ALA A 65 9.29 12.23 8.97
N ASP A 66 8.14 11.64 9.27
CA ASP A 66 7.65 11.42 10.64
C ASP A 66 8.65 10.59 11.46
N ALA A 67 9.16 9.51 10.87
CA ALA A 67 10.18 8.66 11.52
C ALA A 67 11.46 9.46 11.84
N ARG A 68 11.92 10.31 10.91
CA ARG A 68 13.10 11.17 11.13
C ARG A 68 12.86 12.22 12.21
N GLU A 69 11.68 12.85 12.23
CA GLU A 69 11.33 13.83 13.25
C GLU A 69 11.24 13.19 14.64
N MET A 70 10.68 11.98 14.74
CA MET A 70 10.61 11.23 15.99
C MET A 70 12.01 10.91 16.54
N VAL A 71 12.96 10.48 15.69
CA VAL A 71 14.36 10.27 16.10
C VAL A 71 15.00 11.58 16.58
N ARG A 72 14.75 12.70 15.90
CA ARG A 72 15.25 14.02 16.33
C ARG A 72 14.70 14.42 17.70
N LYS A 73 13.40 14.24 17.94
CA LYS A 73 12.76 14.51 19.24
C LYS A 73 13.38 13.67 20.35
N LEU A 74 13.59 12.37 20.11
CA LEU A 74 14.25 11.47 21.07
C LEU A 74 15.68 11.92 21.39
N ASN A 75 16.49 12.25 20.37
CA ASN A 75 17.86 12.71 20.57
C ASN A 75 17.93 14.04 21.34
N LEU A 76 17.00 14.97 21.10
CA LEU A 76 16.96 16.28 21.78
C LEU A 76 16.51 16.17 23.24
N ILE A 77 15.64 15.20 23.57
CA ILE A 77 15.30 14.87 24.95
C ILE A 77 16.50 14.23 25.67
N GLN A 78 17.27 13.38 24.98
CA GLN A 78 18.49 12.77 25.55
C GLN A 78 19.58 13.79 25.85
N THR A 79 19.74 14.84 25.04
CA THR A 79 20.77 15.87 25.27
C THR A 79 20.41 16.84 26.42
N ASN A 80 19.12 16.99 26.73
CA ASN A 80 18.63 17.90 27.76
C ASN A 80 18.35 17.24 29.12
N LYS A 81 18.51 15.91 29.24
CA LYS A 81 18.28 15.20 30.50
C LYS A 81 19.49 15.32 31.42
N LYS A 82 19.60 16.48 32.08
CA LYS A 82 20.13 16.55 33.45
C LYS A 82 19.04 16.72 34.50
N GLU A 83 17.84 17.21 34.17
CA GLU A 83 16.78 17.38 35.17
C GLU A 83 15.40 17.08 34.53
N ASP A 84 14.51 16.45 35.30
CA ASP A 84 13.12 16.02 35.02
C ASP A 84 12.86 14.64 34.38
N GLU A 85 12.36 13.75 35.25
CA GLU A 85 12.11 12.31 35.08
C GLU A 85 10.60 11.98 35.06
N LYS A 86 9.75 12.73 34.35
CA LYS A 86 8.29 12.46 34.41
C LYS A 86 7.46 12.35 33.13
N ASP A 87 8.00 12.59 31.94
CA ASP A 87 7.23 12.40 30.70
C ASP A 87 8.06 11.70 29.63
N LEU A 88 8.32 10.40 29.83
CA LEU A 88 8.79 9.56 28.72
C LEU A 88 7.57 9.20 27.86
N PRO A 89 7.51 9.62 26.58
CA PRO A 89 6.45 9.19 25.68
C PRO A 89 6.44 7.65 25.61
N PRO A 90 5.25 7.02 25.50
CA PRO A 90 5.11 5.57 25.53
C PRO A 90 6.00 4.88 24.48
N PRO A 91 6.52 3.67 24.78
CA PRO A 91 7.39 2.93 23.88
C PRO A 91 6.74 2.74 22.50
N PRO A 92 7.55 2.66 21.43
CA PRO A 92 7.06 2.68 20.07
C PRO A 92 6.07 1.53 19.83
N THR A 93 4.81 1.87 19.60
CA THR A 93 3.91 0.97 18.90
C THR A 93 4.43 0.90 17.48
N VAL A 94 5.24 -0.12 17.19
CA VAL A 94 5.54 -0.53 15.81
C VAL A 94 4.19 -0.76 15.17
N LYS A 95 3.73 0.17 14.29
CA LYS A 95 2.63 -0.12 13.38
C LYS A 95 3.04 -1.42 12.72
N LYS A 96 2.35 -2.54 13.00
CA LYS A 96 2.70 -3.84 12.45
C LYS A 96 2.81 -3.65 10.95
N PHE A 97 4.05 -3.70 10.45
CA PHE A 97 4.32 -3.65 9.03
C PHE A 97 3.50 -4.78 8.44
N ASN A 98 2.54 -4.45 7.59
CA ASN A 98 1.59 -5.44 7.11
C ASN A 98 2.32 -6.24 6.02
N GLU A 99 3.19 -7.16 6.45
CA GLU A 99 4.05 -8.02 5.61
C GLU A 99 3.25 -8.68 4.49
N VAL A 100 1.99 -8.99 4.78
CA VAL A 100 1.00 -9.54 3.88
C VAL A 100 0.80 -8.65 2.64
N LYS A 101 0.76 -7.31 2.80
CA LYS A 101 0.56 -6.35 1.72
C LYS A 101 1.79 -6.24 0.81
N LEU A 102 2.99 -6.33 1.39
CA LEU A 102 4.26 -6.35 0.66
C LEU A 102 4.45 -7.67 -0.10
N LEU A 103 4.16 -8.81 0.56
CA LEU A 103 4.17 -10.15 -0.04
C LEU A 103 3.22 -10.25 -1.23
N TYR A 104 2.05 -9.61 -1.18
CA TYR A 104 1.13 -9.59 -2.32
C TYR A 104 1.63 -8.74 -3.48
N ASN A 105 2.20 -7.55 -3.22
CA ASN A 105 2.79 -6.75 -4.29
C ASN A 105 4.01 -7.44 -4.92
N ILE A 106 4.85 -8.08 -4.11
CA ILE A 106 6.01 -8.85 -4.56
C ILE A 106 5.58 -10.10 -5.34
N MET A 107 4.58 -10.85 -4.87
CA MET A 107 4.05 -12.01 -5.62
C MET A 107 3.39 -11.61 -6.93
N LEU A 108 2.75 -10.44 -7.01
CA LEU A 108 2.13 -9.95 -8.24
C LEU A 108 3.19 -9.58 -9.29
N ILE A 109 4.36 -9.09 -8.84
CA ILE A 109 5.50 -8.76 -9.71
C ILE A 109 6.27 -10.02 -10.14
N LEU A 110 6.39 -11.04 -9.29
CA LEU A 110 7.15 -12.28 -9.56
C LEU A 110 6.40 -13.32 -10.41
N LEU A 111 5.09 -13.14 -10.64
CA LEU A 111 4.25 -14.09 -11.38
C LEU A 111 3.91 -13.61 -12.82
N ILE A 112 4.49 -12.48 -13.23
CA ILE A 112 4.53 -11.96 -14.60
C ILE A 112 5.95 -12.18 -15.13
#